data_AF-A0A8T4QA24-F1
#
_entry.id   AF-A0A8T4QA24-F1
#
_cell.length_a   1.000
_cell.length_b   1.000
_cell.length_c   1.000
_cell.angle_alpha   90.00
_cell.angle_beta   90.00
_cell.angle_gamma   90.00
#
_symmetry.space_group_name_H-M   'P 1'
#
loop_
_entity.id
_entity.type
_entity.pdbx_description
1 polymer ?
#
loop_
_entity_poly.entity_id
_entity_poly.type
_entity_poly.pdbx_seq_one_letter_code
_entity_poly.pdbx_strand_id
1 'polypeptide(L)'
;MFCDKCGSLLKPCEGKMQCLDCGVSKDEGLIKDQKKKTKKIEVMEQIKESYPIIDKNCDKCGNEKVFFWSIQTRSSDEPETQFFK
;
A
#
# COMPACT_ATOMS: atom_id res chain seq x y z
N MET A 1 -7.81 -7.49 -17.84
CA MET A 1 -7.27 -7.68 -19.19
C MET A 1 -7.25 -6.32 -19.87
N PHE A 2 -6.20 -5.98 -20.62
CA PHE A 2 -6.00 -4.65 -21.22
C PHE A 2 -6.17 -4.72 -22.76
N CYS A 3 -6.65 -3.66 -23.42
CA CYS A 3 -6.71 -3.56 -24.89
C CYS A 3 -5.29 -3.38 -25.45
N ASP A 4 -4.85 -4.24 -26.38
CA ASP A 4 -3.51 -4.15 -26.99
C ASP A 4 -3.29 -2.86 -27.78
N LYS A 5 -4.36 -2.17 -28.18
CA LYS A 5 -4.28 -0.93 -28.96
C LYS A 5 -4.19 0.34 -28.13
N CYS A 6 -4.91 0.42 -27.01
CA CYS A 6 -5.02 1.66 -26.22
C CYS A 6 -4.58 1.48 -24.75
N GLY A 7 -4.18 0.28 -24.33
CA GLY A 7 -3.80 0.00 -22.94
C GLY A 7 -4.95 0.11 -21.93
N SER A 8 -6.16 0.48 -22.37
CA SER A 8 -7.32 0.63 -21.48
C SER A 8 -7.82 -0.70 -20.97
N LEU A 9 -8.42 -0.68 -19.79
CA LEU A 9 -8.98 -1.86 -19.14
C LEU A 9 -10.26 -2.31 -19.86
N LEU A 10 -10.30 -3.56 -20.32
CA LEU A 10 -11.46 -4.15 -20.98
C LEU A 10 -12.59 -4.39 -19.96
N LYS A 11 -13.83 -4.06 -20.33
CA LYS A 11 -15.02 -4.31 -19.51
C LYS A 11 -15.85 -5.46 -20.07
N PRO A 12 -16.42 -6.32 -19.21
CA PRO A 12 -17.34 -7.36 -19.65
C PRO A 12 -18.70 -6.76 -20.06
N CYS A 13 -19.06 -6.90 -21.33
CA CYS A 13 -20.39 -6.58 -21.89
C CYS A 13 -20.91 -7.84 -22.60
N GLU A 14 -22.08 -8.34 -22.17
CA GLU A 14 -22.77 -9.49 -22.80
C GLU A 14 -21.88 -10.74 -23.00
N GLY A 15 -21.03 -11.05 -22.01
CA GLY A 15 -20.14 -12.22 -22.07
C GLY A 15 -18.86 -12.03 -22.88
N LYS A 16 -18.64 -10.84 -23.47
CA LYS A 16 -17.43 -10.47 -24.20
C LYS A 16 -16.70 -9.32 -23.49
N MET A 17 -15.38 -9.30 -23.55
CA MET A 17 -14.56 -8.23 -22.99
C MET A 17 -14.39 -7.12 -24.03
N GLN A 18 -15.11 -6.02 -23.88
CA GLN A 18 -15.08 -4.88 -24.80
C GLN A 18 -14.28 -3.70 -24.24
N CYS A 19 -13.47 -3.09 -25.09
CA CYS A 19 -12.86 -1.81 -24.78
C CYS A 19 -13.81 -0.66 -25.13
N LEU A 20 -14.00 0.27 -24.19
CA LEU A 20 -14.82 1.46 -24.40
C LEU A 20 -14.14 2.48 -25.34
N ASP A 21 -12.81 2.51 -25.34
CA ASP A 21 -12.02 3.48 -26.11
C ASP A 21 -11.71 2.99 -27.54
N CYS A 22 -11.18 1.77 -27.67
CA CYS A 22 -10.79 1.18 -28.96
C CYS A 22 -11.94 0.41 -29.66
N GLY A 23 -13.07 0.18 -28.99
CA GLY A 23 -14.24 -0.58 -29.51
C GLY A 23 -14.01 -2.09 -29.69
N VAL A 24 -12.79 -2.58 -29.51
CA VAL A 24 -12.41 -3.98 -29.71
C VAL A 24 -13.06 -4.88 -28.64
N SER A 25 -13.76 -5.92 -29.09
CA SER A 25 -14.32 -6.98 -28.24
C SER A 25 -13.48 -8.27 -28.36
N LYS A 26 -13.07 -8.84 -27.22
CA LYS A 26 -12.47 -10.17 -27.13
C LYS A 26 -13.45 -11.15 -26.49
N ASP A 27 -13.68 -12.31 -27.11
CA ASP A 27 -14.53 -13.40 -26.62
C ASP A 27 -13.86 -14.23 -25.50
N GLU A 28 -13.26 -13.58 -24.50
CA GLU A 28 -12.72 -14.24 -23.31
C GLU A 28 -13.59 -13.93 -22.09
N GLY A 29 -14.80 -14.45 -22.11
CA GLY A 29 -15.75 -14.42 -21.01
C GLY A 29 -15.56 -15.59 -20.07
N LEU A 30 -14.62 -15.49 -19.12
CA LEU A 30 -14.58 -16.34 -17.93
C LEU A 30 -13.96 -15.55 -16.77
N ILE A 31 -14.77 -14.72 -16.12
CA ILE A 31 -14.47 -14.21 -14.78
C ILE A 31 -14.62 -15.41 -13.84
N LYS A 32 -13.55 -16.21 -13.73
CA LYS A 32 -13.48 -17.23 -12.68
C LYS A 32 -13.23 -16.48 -11.38
N ASP A 33 -14.15 -16.58 -10.43
CA ASP A 33 -13.90 -16.35 -9.01
C ASP A 33 -12.80 -17.31 -8.54
N GLN A 34 -11.55 -16.96 -8.84
CA GLN A 34 -10.44 -17.57 -8.14
C GLN A 34 -10.51 -17.01 -6.73
N LYS A 35 -11.12 -17.79 -5.81
CA LYS A 35 -10.89 -17.67 -4.37
C LYS A 35 -9.40 -17.38 -4.22
N LYS A 36 -9.05 -16.15 -3.83
CA LYS A 36 -7.68 -15.72 -3.61
C LYS A 36 -7.08 -16.73 -2.64
N LYS A 37 -6.32 -17.71 -3.16
CA LYS A 37 -5.34 -18.41 -2.33
C LYS A 37 -4.42 -17.30 -1.89
N THR A 38 -4.51 -16.93 -0.62
CA THR A 38 -3.69 -15.92 0.02
C THR A 38 -2.25 -16.23 -0.38
N LYS A 39 -1.71 -15.50 -1.37
CA LYS A 39 -0.30 -15.59 -1.70
C LYS A 39 0.39 -15.26 -0.39
N LYS A 40 1.25 -16.16 0.08
CA LYS A 40 2.14 -15.86 1.20
C LYS A 40 2.80 -14.55 0.84
N ILE A 41 2.45 -13.51 1.59
CA ILE A 41 3.12 -12.23 1.52
C ILE A 41 4.54 -12.58 1.92
N GLU A 42 5.49 -12.49 0.99
CA GLU A 42 6.90 -12.47 1.33
C GLU A 42 7.11 -11.21 2.16
N VAL A 43 6.95 -11.36 3.47
CA VAL A 43 7.35 -10.35 4.44
C VAL A 43 8.86 -10.33 4.36
N MET A 44 9.40 -9.35 3.63
CA MET A 44 10.82 -9.03 3.75
C MET A 44 11.07 -8.71 5.23
N GLU A 45 11.82 -9.59 5.89
CA GLU A 45 12.11 -9.43 7.32
C GLU A 45 12.79 -8.09 7.57
N GLN A 46 12.14 -7.32 8.44
CA GLN A 46 12.69 -6.19 9.19
C GLN A 46 13.38 -5.12 8.34
N ILE A 47 12.57 -4.17 7.88
CA ILE A 47 13.03 -2.79 7.76
C ILE A 47 13.64 -2.44 9.12
N LYS A 48 14.98 -2.36 9.21
CA LYS A 48 15.64 -1.75 10.37
C LYS A 48 15.20 -0.30 10.35
N GLU A 49 14.18 0.03 11.13
CA GLU A 49 13.69 1.39 11.26
C GLU A 49 14.82 2.24 11.87
N SER A 50 15.51 2.99 11.01
CA SER A 50 16.58 3.89 11.42
C SER A 50 15.96 5.22 11.83
N TYR A 51 15.57 5.31 13.09
CA TYR A 51 15.05 6.55 13.65
C TYR A 51 16.18 7.55 13.93
N PRO A 52 15.97 8.85 13.68
CA PRO A 52 16.92 9.88 14.08
C PRO A 52 17.15 9.86 15.61
N ILE A 53 18.38 10.11 16.02
CA ILE A 53 18.76 10.23 17.43
C ILE A 53 18.78 11.72 17.78
N ILE A 54 18.09 12.10 18.85
CA ILE A 54 18.08 13.47 19.37
C ILE A 54 18.65 13.49 20.79
N ASP A 55 19.19 14.63 21.20
CA ASP A 55 19.64 14.86 22.57
C ASP A 55 18.45 15.27 23.45
N LYS A 56 17.89 14.29 24.18
CA LYS A 56 16.81 14.46 25.16
C LYS A 56 17.00 13.46 26.29
N ASN A 57 16.85 13.92 27.53
CA ASN A 57 17.03 13.08 28.70
C ASN A 57 15.85 12.09 28.87
N CYS A 58 16.15 10.80 29.02
CA CYS A 58 15.16 9.77 29.30
C CYS A 58 14.84 9.70 30.81
N ASP A 59 13.61 10.03 31.19
CA ASP A 59 13.14 9.98 32.60
C ASP A 59 13.32 8.62 33.29
N LYS A 60 13.43 7.51 32.53
CA LYS A 60 13.58 6.17 33.10
C LYS A 60 15.02 5.74 33.36
N CYS A 61 15.97 6.14 32.53
CA CYS A 61 17.35 5.64 32.59
C CYS A 61 18.43 6.74 32.60
N GLY A 62 18.06 8.01 32.40
CA GLY A 62 19.00 9.13 32.42
C GLY A 62 19.87 9.27 31.17
N ASN A 63 19.59 8.49 30.10
CA ASN A 63 20.34 8.59 28.85
C ASN A 63 20.02 9.92 28.14
N GLU A 64 21.06 10.56 27.61
CA GLU A 64 20.94 11.86 26.92
C GLU A 64 20.52 11.72 25.45
N LYS A 65 20.68 10.54 24.86
CA LYS A 65 20.35 10.27 23.45
C LYS A 65 19.17 9.31 23.34
N VAL A 66 18.15 9.73 22.61
CA VAL A 66 16.93 8.93 22.38
C VAL A 66 16.60 8.87 20.90
N PHE A 67 16.04 7.76 20.47
CA PHE A 67 15.46 7.61 19.15
C PHE A 67 14.14 8.37 19.10
N PHE A 68 13.93 9.13 18.04
CA PHE A 68 12.75 9.96 17.83
C PHE A 68 12.00 9.52 16.57
N TRP A 69 10.67 9.38 16.68
CA TRP A 69 9.80 9.28 15.51
C TRP A 69 8.43 9.87 15.80
N SER A 70 7.75 10.36 14.77
CA SER A 70 6.38 10.84 14.88
C SER A 70 5.45 10.09 13.95
N ILE A 71 4.20 9.89 14.40
CA ILE A 71 3.15 9.20 13.65
C ILE A 71 1.94 10.11 13.58
N GLN A 72 1.39 10.27 12.38
CA GLN A 72 0.10 10.92 12.18
C GLN A 72 -1.01 9.91 12.44
N THR A 73 -1.66 10.04 13.59
CA THR A 73 -2.65 9.07 14.08
C THR A 73 -4.09 9.42 13.68
N ARG A 74 -4.38 10.65 13.19
CA ARG A 74 -5.71 11.10 12.74
C ARG A 74 -5.68 12.33 11.80
N SER A 75 -6.86 12.74 11.33
CA SER A 75 -7.09 13.84 10.37
C SER A 75 -6.35 15.13 10.71
N SER A 76 -6.15 15.98 9.70
CA SER A 76 -5.31 17.19 9.66
C SER A 76 -5.47 18.24 10.77
N ASP A 77 -6.41 18.06 11.70
CA ASP A 77 -6.72 18.99 12.79
C ASP A 77 -5.98 18.64 14.10
N GLU A 78 -5.44 17.41 14.24
CA GLU A 78 -4.67 17.01 15.43
C GLU A 78 -3.14 17.11 15.18
N PRO A 79 -2.36 17.58 16.18
CA PRO A 79 -0.90 17.62 16.08
C PRO A 79 -0.30 16.22 16.06
N GLU A 80 0.87 16.09 15.45
CA GLU A 80 1.57 14.80 15.33
C GLU A 80 1.92 14.21 16.71
N THR A 81 1.75 12.90 16.85
CA THR A 81 2.17 12.21 18.08
C THR A 81 3.64 11.86 17.98
N GLN A 82 4.44 12.36 18.91
CA GLN A 82 5.88 12.11 18.99
C GLN A 82 6.18 10.95 19.96
N PHE A 83 7.12 10.09 19.56
CA PHE A 83 7.58 8.94 20.34
C PHE A 83 9.08 9.03 20.56
N PHE A 84 9.49 8.61 21.75
CA PHE A 84 10.89 8.58 22.19
C PHE A 84 11.22 7.16 22.67
N LYS A 85 12.40 6.65 22.32
CA LYS A 85 12.90 5.34 22.78
C LYS A 85 14.35 5.41 23.21
#